data_AF-A0A069CU94-F1
#
_entry.id   AF-A0A069CU94-F1
#
_cell.length_a   1.000
_cell.length_b   1.000
_cell.length_c   1.000
_cell.angle_alpha   90.00
_cell.angle_beta   90.00
_cell.angle_gamma   90.00
#
_symmetry.space_group_name_H-M   'P 1'
#
loop_
_entity.id
_entity.type
_entity.pdbx_description
1 polymer ?
#
loop_
_entity_poly.entity_id
_entity_poly.type
_entity_poly.pdbx_seq_one_letter_code
_entity_poly.pdbx_strand_id
1 'polypeptide(L)'
;MHHRRARPWSFRWFLEHIASGILLLAVVLAATVALTALIITIEELVVLVIRRRLINTYTNVYGNAWTTVIWHFLIIFIAVGFWSAIDTFIPAPTKDNQQ
;
A
#
# COMPACT_ATOMS: atom_id res chain seq x y z
N MET A 1 -27.28 18.33 -7.89
CA MET A 1 -25.96 19.02 -7.94
C MET A 1 -25.24 18.56 -9.20
N HIS A 2 -25.11 19.43 -10.20
CA HIS A 2 -24.39 19.08 -11.43
C HIS A 2 -22.89 18.91 -11.11
N HIS A 3 -22.40 17.67 -11.09
CA HIS A 3 -20.97 17.41 -11.16
C HIS A 3 -20.47 17.92 -12.52
N ARG A 4 -19.97 19.15 -12.55
CA ARG A 4 -19.19 19.66 -13.68
C ARG A 4 -17.91 18.84 -13.71
N ARG A 5 -17.90 17.72 -14.45
CA ARG A 5 -16.65 17.04 -14.80
C ARG A 5 -15.74 18.09 -15.42
N ALA A 6 -14.56 18.29 -14.84
CA ALA A 6 -13.58 19.23 -15.38
C ALA A 6 -13.33 18.85 -16.85
N ARG A 7 -13.25 19.85 -17.74
CA ARG A 7 -12.95 19.58 -19.15
C ARG A 7 -11.63 18.78 -19.21
N PRO A 8 -11.56 17.70 -19.98
CA PRO A 8 -10.32 16.97 -20.17
C PRO A 8 -9.25 17.96 -20.68
N TRP A 9 -8.03 17.86 -20.15
CA TRP A 9 -6.91 18.78 -20.44
C TRP A 9 -7.04 20.22 -19.90
N SER A 10 -8.03 20.53 -19.06
CA SER A 10 -8.05 21.80 -18.34
C SER A 10 -7.03 21.82 -17.20
N PHE A 11 -6.50 23.00 -16.85
CA PHE A 11 -5.58 23.16 -15.72
C PHE A 11 -6.15 22.60 -14.40
N ARG A 12 -7.47 22.78 -14.17
CA ARG A 12 -8.17 22.19 -13.01
C ARG A 12 -8.20 20.66 -13.05
N TRP A 13 -8.44 20.07 -14.23
CA TRP A 13 -8.39 18.61 -14.42
C TRP A 13 -7.01 18.04 -14.09
N PHE A 14 -5.94 18.72 -14.51
CA PHE A 14 -4.57 18.31 -14.22
C PHE A 14 -4.24 18.39 -12.71
N LEU A 15 -4.65 19.47 -12.03
CA LEU A 15 -4.49 19.60 -10.57
C LEU A 15 -5.27 18.52 -9.80
N GLU A 16 -6.50 18.19 -10.21
CA GLU A 16 -7.28 17.12 -9.58
C GLU A 16 -6.61 15.75 -9.72
N HIS A 17 -6.01 15.46 -10.88
CA HIS A 17 -5.28 14.20 -11.09
C HIS A 17 -3.99 14.13 -10.27
N ILE A 18 -3.25 15.24 -10.16
CA ILE A 18 -2.06 15.31 -9.30
C ILE A 18 -2.46 15.13 -7.83
N ALA A 19 -3.49 15.85 -7.36
CA ALA A 19 -3.97 15.72 -5.99
C ALA A 19 -4.41 14.29 -5.67
N SER A 20 -5.12 13.64 -6.61
CA SER A 20 -5.54 12.24 -6.46
C SER A 20 -4.34 11.30 -6.43
N GLY A 21 -3.32 11.52 -7.26
CA GLY A 21 -2.08 10.73 -7.25
C GLY A 21 -1.27 10.89 -5.97
N ILE A 22 -1.16 12.11 -5.43
CA ILE A 22 -0.49 12.36 -4.13
C ILE A 22 -1.25 11.69 -3.00
N LEU A 23 -2.58 11.79 -3.01
CA LEU A 23 -3.43 11.17 -1.98
C LEU A 23 -3.33 9.65 -2.03
N LEU A 24 -3.34 9.06 -3.22
CA LEU A 24 -3.10 7.63 -3.44
C LEU A 24 -1.74 7.22 -2.88
N LEU A 25 -0.68 7.96 -3.21
CA LEU A 25 0.67 7.66 -2.72
C LEU A 25 0.74 7.70 -1.19
N ALA A 26 0.14 8.71 -0.55
CA ALA A 26 0.14 8.84 0.90
C ALA A 26 -0.58 7.66 1.58
N VAL A 27 -1.74 7.25 1.04
CA VAL A 27 -2.52 6.11 1.57
C VAL A 27 -1.75 4.81 1.37
N VAL A 28 -1.18 4.58 0.19
CA VAL A 28 -0.36 3.39 -0.11
C VAL A 28 0.84 3.31 0.82
N LEU A 29 1.54 4.41 1.06
CA LEU A 29 2.67 4.47 2.00
C LEU A 29 2.22 4.11 3.42
N ALA A 30 1.14 4.71 3.92
CA ALA A 30 0.62 4.43 5.25
C ALA A 30 0.21 2.94 5.40
N ALA A 31 -0.53 2.41 4.43
CA ALA A 31 -0.96 1.01 4.42
C ALA A 31 0.24 0.05 4.36
N THR A 32 1.26 0.38 3.55
CA THR A 32 2.48 -0.40 3.44
C THR A 32 3.22 -0.47 4.78
N VAL A 33 3.47 0.69 5.40
CA VAL A 33 4.16 0.76 6.70
C VAL A 33 3.40 -0.04 7.76
N ALA A 34 2.07 0.11 7.82
CA ALA A 34 1.24 -0.62 8.76
C ALA A 34 1.34 -2.14 8.56
N LEU A 35 1.28 -2.62 7.31
CA LEU A 35 1.37 -4.04 7.02
C LEU A 35 2.78 -4.59 7.27
N THR A 36 3.84 -3.84 6.93
CA THR A 36 5.22 -4.21 7.26
C THR A 36 5.39 -4.36 8.77
N ALA A 37 4.92 -3.40 9.55
CA ALA A 37 4.98 -3.45 11.01
C ALA A 37 4.19 -4.63 11.58
N LEU A 38 3.02 -4.94 11.01
CA LEU A 38 2.21 -6.08 11.42
C LEU A 38 2.93 -7.41 11.17
N ILE A 39 3.53 -7.60 10.00
CA ILE A 39 4.30 -8.82 9.66
C ILE A 39 5.45 -9.00 10.64
N ILE A 40 6.26 -7.95 10.86
CA ILE A 40 7.39 -7.98 11.80
C ILE A 40 6.89 -8.37 13.21
N THR A 41 5.80 -7.76 13.66
CA THR A 41 5.24 -8.03 14.99
C THR A 41 4.76 -9.47 15.12
N ILE A 42 4.08 -10.00 14.11
CA ILE A 42 3.59 -11.39 14.10
C ILE A 42 4.77 -12.36 14.10
N GLU A 43 5.80 -12.12 13.29
CA GLU A 43 6.99 -12.98 13.28
C GLU A 43 7.67 -13.04 14.64
N GLU A 44 7.88 -11.88 15.28
CA GLU A 44 8.49 -11.83 16.60
C GLU A 44 7.60 -12.49 17.67
N LEU A 45 6.27 -12.36 17.55
CA LEU A 45 5.32 -13.02 18.45
C LEU A 45 5.34 -14.55 18.28
N VAL A 46 5.42 -15.04 17.05
CA VAL A 46 5.55 -16.48 16.76
C VAL A 46 6.85 -17.02 17.36
N VAL A 47 7.97 -16.30 17.20
CA VAL A 47 9.26 -16.69 17.79
C VAL A 47 9.20 -16.68 19.32
N LEU A 48 8.55 -15.67 19.92
CA LEU A 48 8.34 -15.63 21.37
C LEU A 48 7.56 -16.86 21.86
N VAL A 49 6.50 -17.26 21.17
CA VAL A 49 5.68 -18.42 21.55
C VAL A 49 6.46 -19.73 21.42
N ILE A 50 7.20 -19.91 20.31
CA ILE A 50 7.91 -21.18 20.01
C ILE A 50 9.20 -21.31 20.82
N ARG A 51 10.03 -20.25 20.86
CA ARG A 51 11.35 -20.27 21.49
C ARG A 51 11.33 -19.80 22.95
N ARG A 52 10.20 -19.28 23.44
CA ARG A 52 10.02 -18.71 24.79
C ARG A 52 11.05 -17.64 25.16
N ARG A 53 11.57 -16.91 24.18
CA ARG A 53 12.54 -15.83 24.37
C ARG A 53 12.32 -14.72 23.35
N LEU A 54 12.49 -13.48 23.79
CA LEU A 54 12.57 -12.32 22.89
C LEU A 54 13.97 -12.29 22.27
N ILE A 55 14.08 -12.70 21.02
CA ILE A 55 15.29 -12.54 20.20
C ILE A 55 14.94 -11.65 19.03
N ASN A 56 15.83 -10.75 18.63
CA ASN A 56 15.65 -10.05 17.36
C ASN A 56 15.83 -11.06 16.23
N THR A 57 14.71 -11.56 15.71
CA THR A 57 14.67 -12.61 14.67
C THR A 57 15.33 -12.10 13.39
N TYR A 58 15.14 -10.83 13.08
CA TYR A 58 15.69 -10.14 11.93
C TYR A 58 17.22 -10.09 11.91
N THR A 59 17.85 -9.86 13.05
CA THR A 59 19.33 -9.89 13.16
C THR A 59 19.86 -11.30 13.33
N ASN A 60 19.16 -12.15 14.10
CA ASN A 60 19.71 -13.42 14.57
C ASN A 60 19.45 -14.61 13.61
N VAL A 61 18.35 -14.56 12.85
CA VAL A 61 18.00 -15.59 11.85
C VAL A 61 18.38 -15.14 10.44
N TYR A 62 18.01 -13.92 10.06
CA TYR A 62 18.26 -13.41 8.70
C TYR A 62 19.62 -12.73 8.53
N GLY A 63 20.35 -12.48 9.63
CA GLY A 63 21.70 -11.89 9.60
C GLY A 63 21.76 -10.42 9.24
N ASN A 64 20.64 -9.79 8.84
CA ASN A 64 20.58 -8.37 8.51
C ASN A 64 19.16 -7.81 8.65
N ALA A 65 18.88 -7.13 9.76
CA ALA A 65 17.55 -6.62 10.02
C ALA A 65 17.09 -5.53 9.05
N TRP A 66 17.96 -4.57 8.73
CA TRP A 66 17.61 -3.44 7.86
C TRP A 66 17.27 -3.90 6.45
N THR A 67 18.09 -4.76 5.86
CA THR A 67 17.85 -5.29 4.51
C THR A 67 16.54 -6.07 4.45
N THR A 68 16.26 -6.91 5.45
CA THR A 68 15.03 -7.70 5.49
C THR A 68 13.79 -6.82 5.65
N VAL A 69 13.82 -5.79 6.51
CA VAL A 69 12.70 -4.84 6.67
C VAL A 69 12.46 -4.06 5.38
N ILE A 70 13.53 -3.60 4.71
CA ILE A 70 13.42 -2.90 3.42
C ILE A 70 12.80 -3.81 2.37
N TRP A 71 13.18 -5.10 2.31
CA TRP A 71 12.57 -6.05 1.39
C TRP A 71 11.09 -6.27 1.65
N HIS A 72 10.69 -6.46 2.91
CA HIS A 72 9.27 -6.56 3.27
C HIS A 72 8.50 -5.31 2.85
N PHE A 73 9.05 -4.13 3.14
CA PHE A 73 8.46 -2.86 2.73
C PHE A 73 8.29 -2.79 1.21
N LEU A 74 9.33 -3.09 0.42
CA LEU A 74 9.29 -2.99 -1.03
C LEU A 74 8.27 -3.95 -1.66
N ILE A 75 8.23 -5.21 -1.21
CA ILE A 75 7.28 -6.20 -1.73
C ILE A 75 5.84 -5.76 -1.46
N ILE A 76 5.56 -5.32 -0.23
CA ILE A 76 4.24 -4.84 0.17
C ILE A 76 3.90 -3.56 -0.59
N PHE A 77 4.84 -2.63 -0.71
CA PHE A 77 4.64 -1.36 -1.40
C PHE A 77 4.24 -1.59 -2.86
N ILE A 78 4.94 -2.49 -3.55
CA ILE A 78 4.64 -2.85 -4.93
C ILE A 78 3.26 -3.51 -5.02
N ALA A 79 2.94 -4.46 -4.13
CA ALA A 79 1.66 -5.15 -4.14
C ALA A 79 0.49 -4.20 -3.86
N VAL A 80 0.55 -3.44 -2.77
CA VAL A 80 -0.49 -2.48 -2.37
C VAL A 80 -0.61 -1.37 -3.41
N GLY A 81 0.51 -0.83 -3.89
CA GLY A 81 0.55 0.21 -4.91
C GLY A 81 -0.06 -0.25 -6.23
N PHE A 82 0.27 -1.47 -6.68
CA PHE A 82 -0.29 -2.05 -7.91
C PHE A 82 -1.82 -2.18 -7.82
N TRP A 83 -2.33 -2.81 -6.76
CA TRP A 83 -3.78 -2.99 -6.59
C TRP A 83 -4.51 -1.66 -6.38
N SER A 84 -3.92 -0.73 -5.64
CA SER A 84 -4.53 0.59 -5.42
C SER A 84 -4.55 1.43 -6.71
N ALA A 85 -3.53 1.29 -7.57
CA ALA A 85 -3.50 1.95 -8.87
C ALA A 85 -4.56 1.38 -9.81
N ILE A 86 -4.74 0.05 -9.83
CA ILE A 86 -5.83 -0.60 -10.58
C ILE A 86 -7.18 -0.05 -10.12
N ASP A 87 -7.44 -0.03 -8.81
CA ASP A 87 -8.72 0.43 -8.26
C ASP A 87 -8.99 1.93 -8.52
N THR A 88 -7.93 2.75 -8.48
CA THR A 88 -8.05 4.20 -8.67
C THR A 88 -8.21 4.59 -10.14
N PHE A 89 -7.51 3.90 -11.06
CA PHE A 89 -7.41 4.33 -12.47
C PHE A 89 -8.19 3.46 -13.45
N ILE A 90 -8.60 2.25 -13.08
CA ILE A 90 -9.43 1.39 -13.94
C ILE A 90 -10.89 1.52 -13.47
N PRO A 91 -11.75 2.23 -14.21
CA PRO A 91 -13.15 2.37 -13.84
C PRO A 91 -13.84 1.01 -13.87
N ALA A 92 -14.63 0.72 -12.84
CA ALA A 92 -15.49 -0.46 -12.83
C ALA A 92 -16.40 -0.45 -14.07
N PRO A 93 -16.67 -1.61 -14.70
CA PRO A 93 -17.56 -1.68 -15.84
C PRO A 93 -18.92 -1.12 -15.46
N THR A 94 -19.35 -0.06 -16.14
CA THR A 94 -20.68 0.52 -16.00
C THR A 94 -21.71 -0.59 -16.24
N LYS A 95 -22.60 -0.82 -15.28
CA LYS A 95 -23.81 -1.65 -15.48
C LYS A 95 -24.79 -0.91 -16.40
N ASP A 96 -24.41 -0.65 -17.64
CA ASP A 96 -25.34 -0.35 -18.72
C ASP A 96 -25.52 -1.66 -19.49
N ASN A 97 -26.57 -2.42 -19.14
CA ASN A 97 -27.25 -3.47 -19.93
C ASN A 97 -28.04 -4.43 -19.00
N GLN A 98 -29.05 -3.90 -18.33
CA GLN A 98 -30.19 -4.68 -17.80
C GLN A 98 -31.45 -3.81 -17.97
N GLN A 99 -31.83 -3.56 -19.23
CA GLN A 99 -33.21 -3.24 -19.63
C GLN A 99 -33.58 -4.14 -20.79
#